data_AF-A0A7S0AFI4-F1
#
_entry.id   AF-A0A7S0AFI4-F1
#
_cell.length_a   1.000
_cell.length_b   1.000
_cell.length_c   1.000
_cell.angle_alpha   90.00
_cell.angle_beta   90.00
_cell.angle_gamma   90.00
#
_symmetry.space_group_name_H-M   'P 1'
#
loop_
_entity.id
_entity.type
_entity.pdbx_description
1 polymer ?
#
loop_
_entity_poly.entity_id
_entity_poly.type
_entity_poly.pdbx_seq_one_letter_code
_entity_poly.pdbx_strand_id
1 'polypeptide(L)'
;EEEEEEDEMQMPVCSEIPWHNMEPLVDRILDEEYGPWPVKQKTLPNEQSQQVLADELRAAGKEAFGRGDYTAALSIWERAAVLALEAEDLQLWATCRANAAQAELRRRNWACAEGLAAEVLARFPRHEKALFRRGAAREALGDLEGARQDFIGVIASNFMNCEAQDALSRIQERLRKQGP
;
A
#
# COMPACT_ATOMS: atom_id res chain seq x y z
N GLU A 1 30.29 -31.67 54.39
CA GLU A 1 29.71 -30.71 53.44
C GLU A 1 30.78 -29.65 53.28
N GLU A 2 31.61 -29.82 52.25
CA GLU A 2 32.63 -28.83 51.88
C GLU A 2 32.43 -28.61 50.38
N GLU A 3 32.11 -27.36 50.09
CA GLU A 3 31.58 -26.82 48.84
C GLU A 3 32.68 -26.82 47.77
N GLU A 4 32.34 -27.25 46.55
CA GLU A 4 33.21 -27.14 45.38
C GLU A 4 33.38 -25.63 45.06
N GLU A 5 34.59 -25.09 45.22
CA GLU A 5 34.94 -23.74 44.77
C GLU A 5 34.79 -23.68 43.23
N GLU A 6 33.76 -22.97 42.75
CA GLU A 6 33.57 -22.65 41.34
C GLU A 6 34.64 -21.65 40.89
N ASP A 7 35.57 -22.07 40.02
CA ASP A 7 36.55 -21.18 39.39
C ASP A 7 35.84 -20.07 38.57
N GLU A 8 36.02 -18.80 38.99
CA GLU A 8 35.52 -17.62 38.28
C GLU A 8 36.06 -17.58 36.83
N MET A 9 35.21 -17.88 35.85
CA MET A 9 35.55 -17.79 34.43
C MET A 9 35.79 -16.33 34.02
N GLN A 10 37.06 -15.94 33.95
CA GLN A 10 37.49 -14.63 33.47
C GLN A 10 37.44 -14.60 31.93
N MET A 11 36.42 -13.96 31.37
CA MET A 11 36.28 -13.81 29.91
C MET A 11 37.37 -12.91 29.34
N PRO A 12 38.05 -13.28 28.24
CA PRO A 12 39.07 -12.43 27.64
C PRO A 12 38.43 -11.18 27.04
N VAL A 13 38.93 -10.01 27.45
CA VAL A 13 38.54 -8.70 26.93
C VAL A 13 38.92 -8.64 25.45
N CYS A 14 37.91 -8.51 24.58
CA CYS A 14 38.11 -8.41 23.14
C CYS A 14 38.78 -7.06 22.82
N SER A 15 40.09 -7.05 22.57
CA SER A 15 40.77 -5.87 22.04
C SER A 15 40.33 -5.62 20.61
N GLU A 16 39.96 -4.38 20.34
CA GLU A 16 39.27 -3.86 19.15
C GLU A 16 39.74 -4.50 17.82
N ILE A 17 38.80 -5.12 17.09
CA ILE A 17 39.03 -5.62 15.74
C ILE A 17 39.11 -4.39 14.81
N PRO A 18 40.22 -4.16 14.06
CA PRO A 18 40.34 -3.00 13.20
C PRO A 18 39.58 -3.24 11.89
N TRP A 19 38.33 -2.79 11.84
CA TRP A 19 37.39 -2.98 10.73
C TRP A 19 37.79 -2.33 9.38
N HIS A 20 38.92 -1.65 9.30
CA HIS A 20 39.30 -0.84 8.14
C HIS A 20 40.23 -1.54 7.14
N ASN A 21 40.65 -2.79 7.40
CA ASN A 21 41.65 -3.48 6.57
C ASN A 21 41.24 -4.88 6.07
N MET A 22 39.95 -5.21 6.09
CA MET A 22 39.43 -6.45 5.50
C MET A 22 38.85 -6.14 4.12
N GLU A 23 39.65 -6.30 3.07
CA GLU A 23 39.09 -6.46 1.72
C GLU A 23 38.28 -7.78 1.68
N PRO A 24 37.11 -7.82 1.03
CA PRO A 24 36.14 -8.88 1.28
C PRO A 24 36.57 -10.20 0.63
N LEU A 25 37.17 -11.08 1.44
CA LEU A 25 37.40 -12.49 1.12
C LEU A 25 36.12 -13.32 1.32
N VAL A 26 34.97 -12.85 0.83
CA VAL A 26 33.67 -13.52 1.07
C VAL A 26 32.81 -13.73 -0.17
N ASP A 27 33.37 -13.60 -1.37
CA ASP A 27 32.57 -13.87 -2.58
C ASP A 27 32.69 -15.31 -3.10
N ARG A 28 33.74 -16.07 -2.72
CA ARG A 28 33.96 -17.41 -3.30
C ARG A 28 33.29 -18.58 -2.59
N ILE A 29 33.08 -18.50 -1.27
CA ILE A 29 32.50 -19.61 -0.49
C ILE A 29 30.97 -19.52 -0.45
N LEU A 30 30.40 -18.31 -0.52
CA LEU A 30 28.94 -18.12 -0.52
C LEU A 30 28.30 -18.53 -1.85
N ASP A 31 29.01 -18.43 -2.98
CA ASP A 31 28.49 -18.80 -4.31
C ASP A 31 28.34 -20.33 -4.53
N GLU A 32 29.08 -21.18 -3.79
CA GLU A 32 28.98 -22.65 -3.89
C GLU A 32 27.73 -23.21 -3.20
N GLU A 33 27.20 -22.51 -2.18
CA GLU A 33 26.03 -22.94 -1.40
C GLU A 33 24.78 -22.09 -1.69
N TYR A 34 24.97 -20.81 -2.01
CA TYR A 34 23.93 -19.84 -2.36
C TYR A 34 24.30 -19.20 -3.71
N GLY A 35 23.91 -19.85 -4.81
CA GLY A 35 24.16 -19.36 -6.16
C GLY A 35 23.75 -17.89 -6.36
N PRO A 36 24.20 -17.26 -7.47
CA PRO A 36 24.18 -15.81 -7.66
C PRO A 36 22.83 -15.23 -7.26
N TRP A 37 22.86 -14.27 -6.34
CA TRP A 37 21.70 -13.46 -5.95
C TRP A 37 20.88 -13.16 -7.19
N PRO A 38 19.54 -13.35 -7.18
CA PRO A 38 18.73 -13.14 -8.36
C PRO A 38 18.89 -11.67 -8.77
N VAL A 39 19.74 -11.45 -9.77
CA VAL A 39 19.85 -10.16 -10.45
C VAL A 39 18.47 -9.95 -11.01
N LYS A 40 17.73 -8.95 -10.50
CA LYS A 40 16.43 -8.57 -11.04
C LYS A 40 16.60 -8.48 -12.56
N GLN A 41 16.01 -9.43 -13.26
CA GLN A 41 16.18 -9.57 -14.70
C GLN A 41 15.81 -8.22 -15.32
N LYS A 42 16.66 -7.73 -16.25
CA LYS A 42 16.31 -6.56 -17.06
C LYS A 42 14.98 -6.89 -17.75
N THR A 43 13.91 -6.26 -17.28
CA THR A 43 12.60 -6.29 -17.94
C THR A 43 12.79 -5.93 -19.41
N LEU A 44 12.06 -6.61 -20.28
CA LEU A 44 12.19 -6.46 -21.72
C LEU A 44 11.99 -4.98 -22.10
N PRO A 45 12.65 -4.45 -23.14
CA PRO A 45 12.52 -3.04 -23.54
C PRO A 45 11.07 -2.57 -23.72
N ASN A 46 10.18 -3.50 -24.08
CA ASN A 46 8.75 -3.25 -24.26
C ASN A 46 7.99 -3.09 -22.92
N GLU A 47 8.31 -3.91 -21.90
CA GLU A 47 7.69 -3.83 -20.57
C GLU A 47 8.05 -2.51 -19.88
N GLN A 48 9.32 -2.10 -19.97
CA GLN A 48 9.76 -0.80 -19.43
C GLN A 48 9.06 0.37 -20.13
N SER A 49 8.83 0.25 -21.44
CA SER A 49 8.10 1.28 -22.20
C SER A 49 6.63 1.36 -21.79
N GLN A 50 5.98 0.23 -21.50
CA GLN A 50 4.59 0.19 -21.03
C GLN A 50 4.44 0.76 -19.61
N GLN A 51 5.39 0.50 -18.71
CA GLN A 51 5.38 1.06 -17.35
C GLN A 51 5.47 2.59 -17.39
N VAL A 52 6.41 3.13 -18.18
CA VAL A 52 6.56 4.58 -18.36
C VAL A 52 5.27 5.20 -18.89
N LEU A 53 4.66 4.59 -19.90
CA LEU A 53 3.39 5.07 -20.47
C LEU A 53 2.24 5.02 -19.44
N ALA A 54 2.16 3.96 -18.64
CA ALA A 54 1.15 3.83 -17.59
C ALA A 54 1.32 4.90 -16.50
N ASP A 55 2.56 5.25 -16.15
CA ASP A 55 2.86 6.33 -15.22
C ASP A 55 2.52 7.72 -15.77
N GLU A 56 2.81 7.97 -17.04
CA GLU A 56 2.40 9.20 -17.74
C GLU A 56 0.87 9.35 -17.73
N LEU A 57 0.15 8.28 -18.04
CA LEU A 57 -1.32 8.29 -18.00
C LEU A 57 -1.84 8.49 -16.57
N ARG A 58 -1.22 7.88 -15.56
CA ARG A 58 -1.57 8.13 -14.15
C ARG A 58 -1.43 9.61 -13.81
N ALA A 59 -0.33 10.24 -14.23
CA ALA A 59 -0.08 11.66 -14.01
C ALA A 59 -1.10 12.53 -14.78
N ALA A 60 -1.37 12.23 -16.04
CA ALA A 60 -2.38 12.92 -16.85
C ALA A 60 -3.79 12.81 -16.24
N GLY A 61 -4.15 11.64 -15.71
CA GLY A 61 -5.42 11.45 -15.00
C GLY A 61 -5.52 12.29 -13.72
N LYS A 62 -4.41 12.44 -12.98
CA LYS A 62 -4.34 13.35 -11.81
C LYS A 62 -4.54 14.81 -12.22
N GLU A 63 -3.98 15.21 -13.35
CA GLU A 63 -4.15 16.57 -13.90
C GLU A 63 -5.61 16.82 -14.33
N ALA A 64 -6.22 15.87 -15.05
CA ALA A 64 -7.64 15.94 -15.42
C ALA A 64 -8.56 16.00 -14.19
N PHE A 65 -8.25 15.22 -13.15
CA PHE A 65 -8.95 15.28 -11.86
C PHE A 65 -8.83 16.66 -11.20
N GLY A 66 -7.65 17.27 -11.26
CA GLY A 66 -7.40 18.62 -10.74
C GLY A 66 -8.21 19.71 -11.46
N ARG A 67 -8.50 19.51 -12.76
CA ARG A 67 -9.39 20.38 -13.55
C ARG A 67 -10.88 20.20 -13.21
N GLY A 68 -11.25 19.14 -12.50
CA GLY A 68 -12.64 18.78 -12.23
C GLY A 68 -13.28 17.89 -13.30
N ASP A 69 -12.54 17.52 -14.34
CA ASP A 69 -13.01 16.65 -15.42
C ASP A 69 -12.96 15.17 -15.00
N TYR A 70 -13.87 14.78 -14.11
CA TYR A 70 -13.85 13.44 -13.51
C TYR A 70 -14.08 12.31 -14.53
N THR A 71 -14.92 12.53 -15.54
CA THR A 71 -15.20 11.53 -16.60
C THR A 71 -13.97 11.25 -17.46
N ALA A 72 -13.22 12.31 -17.82
CA ALA A 72 -11.96 12.18 -18.55
C ALA A 72 -10.88 11.52 -17.68
N ALA A 73 -10.79 11.90 -16.40
CA ALA A 73 -9.85 11.28 -15.48
C ALA A 73 -10.08 9.76 -15.34
N LEU A 74 -11.34 9.33 -15.27
CA LEU A 74 -11.72 7.93 -15.19
C LEU A 74 -11.29 7.12 -16.42
N SER A 75 -11.55 7.61 -17.63
CA SER A 75 -11.15 6.91 -18.85
C SER A 75 -9.63 6.82 -19.01
N ILE A 76 -8.90 7.87 -18.58
CA ILE A 76 -7.44 7.86 -18.57
C ILE A 76 -6.92 6.83 -17.54
N TRP A 77 -7.47 6.79 -16.33
CA TRP A 77 -7.04 5.82 -15.31
C TRP A 77 -7.43 4.39 -15.62
N GLU A 78 -8.53 4.16 -16.33
CA GLU A 78 -8.90 2.84 -16.83
C GLU A 78 -7.86 2.33 -17.83
N ARG A 79 -7.48 3.17 -18.81
CA ARG A 79 -6.41 2.86 -19.76
C ARG A 79 -5.06 2.62 -19.06
N ALA A 80 -4.73 3.47 -18.08
CA ALA A 80 -3.52 3.29 -17.27
C ALA A 80 -3.54 1.97 -16.49
N ALA A 81 -4.70 1.55 -15.98
CA ALA A 81 -4.85 0.30 -15.25
C ALA A 81 -4.68 -0.93 -16.16
N VAL A 82 -5.16 -0.89 -17.41
CA VAL A 82 -4.93 -1.98 -18.38
C VAL A 82 -3.44 -2.13 -18.67
N LEU A 83 -2.75 -1.03 -18.97
CA LEU A 83 -1.30 -1.05 -19.22
C LEU A 83 -0.50 -1.48 -17.99
N ALA A 84 -0.93 -1.09 -16.79
CA ALA A 84 -0.29 -1.52 -15.55
C ALA A 84 -0.42 -3.04 -15.33
N LEU A 85 -1.53 -3.66 -15.73
CA LEU A 85 -1.69 -5.13 -15.68
C LEU A 85 -0.83 -5.83 -16.72
N GLU A 86 -0.73 -5.28 -17.94
CA GLU A 86 0.16 -5.81 -18.99
C GLU A 86 1.63 -5.75 -18.57
N ALA A 87 2.00 -4.71 -17.83
CA ALA A 87 3.33 -4.51 -17.29
C ALA A 87 3.58 -5.19 -15.93
N GLU A 88 2.62 -5.99 -15.45
CA GLU A 88 2.61 -6.70 -14.16
C GLU A 88 2.82 -5.79 -12.92
N ASP A 89 2.61 -4.48 -13.04
CA ASP A 89 2.69 -3.52 -11.93
C ASP A 89 1.35 -3.40 -11.22
N LEU A 90 1.15 -4.29 -10.25
CA LEU A 90 -0.05 -4.29 -9.42
C LEU A 90 -0.15 -3.06 -8.51
N GLN A 91 0.96 -2.42 -8.14
CA GLN A 91 0.95 -1.22 -7.28
C GLN A 91 0.45 -0.01 -8.06
N LEU A 92 0.91 0.15 -9.30
CA LEU A 92 0.45 1.19 -10.20
C LEU A 92 -1.04 0.98 -10.54
N TRP A 93 -1.43 -0.26 -10.84
CA TRP A 93 -2.84 -0.63 -11.04
C TRP A 93 -3.71 -0.24 -9.84
N ALA A 94 -3.30 -0.59 -8.62
CA ALA A 94 -4.03 -0.28 -7.39
C ALA A 94 -4.16 1.24 -7.19
N THR A 95 -3.09 1.99 -7.46
CA THR A 95 -3.08 3.45 -7.36
C THR A 95 -4.07 4.08 -8.37
N CYS A 96 -4.07 3.62 -9.62
CA CYS A 96 -4.98 4.08 -10.66
C CYS A 96 -6.45 3.78 -10.31
N ARG A 97 -6.76 2.54 -9.91
CA ARG A 97 -8.11 2.14 -9.52
C ARG A 97 -8.60 2.84 -8.25
N ALA A 98 -7.73 3.02 -7.27
CA ALA A 98 -8.07 3.80 -6.10
C ALA A 98 -8.42 5.24 -6.50
N ASN A 99 -7.63 5.88 -7.37
CA ASN A 99 -7.90 7.26 -7.81
C ASN A 99 -9.19 7.36 -8.63
N ALA A 100 -9.50 6.35 -9.45
CA ALA A 100 -10.79 6.23 -10.12
C ALA A 100 -11.95 6.18 -9.11
N ALA A 101 -11.83 5.42 -8.02
CA ALA A 101 -12.83 5.42 -6.95
C ALA A 101 -13.03 6.83 -6.35
N GLN A 102 -11.96 7.62 -6.21
CA GLN A 102 -12.06 9.01 -5.75
C GLN A 102 -12.83 9.91 -6.72
N ALA A 103 -12.65 9.74 -8.03
CA ALA A 103 -13.42 10.47 -9.03
C ALA A 103 -14.91 10.09 -8.98
N GLU A 104 -15.24 8.81 -8.83
CA GLU A 104 -16.64 8.40 -8.67
C GLU A 104 -17.27 8.94 -7.38
N LEU A 105 -16.51 9.02 -6.27
CA LEU A 105 -16.95 9.72 -5.05
C LEU A 105 -17.26 11.20 -5.33
N ARG A 106 -16.43 11.90 -6.12
CA ARG A 106 -16.69 13.30 -6.49
C ARG A 106 -17.92 13.44 -7.38
N ARG A 107 -18.17 12.46 -8.25
CA ARG A 107 -19.38 12.37 -9.09
C ARG A 107 -20.64 11.91 -8.34
N ARG A 108 -20.52 11.58 -7.04
CA ARG A 108 -21.59 11.02 -6.19
C ARG A 108 -22.11 9.66 -6.65
N ASN A 109 -21.29 8.91 -7.37
CA ASN A 109 -21.64 7.57 -7.83
C ASN A 109 -21.08 6.53 -6.84
N TRP A 110 -21.73 6.41 -5.69
CA TRP A 110 -21.22 5.69 -4.53
C TRP A 110 -21.05 4.19 -4.79
N ALA A 111 -21.98 3.57 -5.51
CA ALA A 111 -21.92 2.13 -5.82
C ALA A 111 -20.69 1.79 -6.69
N CYS A 112 -20.41 2.59 -7.71
CA CYS A 112 -19.20 2.41 -8.53
C CYS A 112 -17.92 2.66 -7.72
N ALA A 113 -17.91 3.67 -6.86
CA ALA A 113 -16.77 3.95 -5.99
C ALA A 113 -16.48 2.79 -5.01
N GLU A 114 -17.53 2.21 -4.42
CA GLU A 114 -17.40 1.05 -3.54
C GLU A 114 -16.80 -0.15 -4.29
N GLY A 115 -17.32 -0.47 -5.48
CA GLY A 115 -16.84 -1.58 -6.29
C GLY A 115 -15.37 -1.42 -6.68
N LEU A 116 -14.98 -0.25 -7.19
CA LEU A 116 -13.59 0.05 -7.54
C LEU A 116 -12.64 -0.08 -6.34
N ALA A 117 -13.05 0.42 -5.16
CA ALA A 117 -12.26 0.28 -3.95
C ALA A 117 -12.19 -1.17 -3.47
N ALA A 118 -13.30 -1.93 -3.56
CA ALA A 118 -13.33 -3.34 -3.20
C ALA A 118 -12.39 -4.19 -4.08
N GLU A 119 -12.32 -3.92 -5.39
CA GLU A 119 -11.39 -4.59 -6.29
C GLU A 119 -9.92 -4.38 -5.89
N VAL A 120 -9.57 -3.17 -5.43
CA VAL A 120 -8.23 -2.87 -4.92
C VAL A 120 -7.99 -3.64 -3.62
N LEU A 121 -8.94 -3.62 -2.69
CA LEU A 121 -8.82 -4.27 -1.39
C LEU A 121 -8.80 -5.80 -1.47
N ALA A 122 -9.38 -6.39 -2.51
CA ALA A 122 -9.29 -7.83 -2.77
C ALA A 122 -7.84 -8.28 -3.02
N ARG A 123 -7.00 -7.40 -3.59
CA ARG A 123 -5.57 -7.66 -3.85
C ARG A 123 -4.67 -7.06 -2.77
N PHE A 124 -5.05 -5.89 -2.25
CA PHE A 124 -4.29 -5.13 -1.25
C PHE A 124 -5.17 -4.78 -0.05
N PRO A 125 -5.38 -5.72 0.90
CA PRO A 125 -6.32 -5.54 2.00
C PRO A 125 -6.00 -4.36 2.94
N ARG A 126 -4.71 -3.98 3.01
CA ARG A 126 -4.21 -2.88 3.86
C ARG A 126 -4.03 -1.56 3.11
N HIS A 127 -4.60 -1.42 1.91
CA HIS A 127 -4.45 -0.20 1.12
C HIS A 127 -5.27 0.95 1.73
N GLU A 128 -4.60 1.81 2.50
CA GLU A 128 -5.19 2.88 3.31
C GLU A 128 -6.21 3.73 2.54
N LYS A 129 -5.81 4.28 1.38
CA LYS A 129 -6.69 5.15 0.57
C LYS A 129 -7.91 4.42 0.01
N ALA A 130 -7.80 3.11 -0.23
CA ALA A 130 -8.92 2.33 -0.77
C ALA A 130 -9.92 2.00 0.33
N LEU A 131 -9.44 1.64 1.54
CA LEU A 131 -10.28 1.50 2.73
C LEU A 131 -11.05 2.78 3.02
N PHE A 132 -10.37 3.93 3.06
CA PHE A 132 -11.02 5.22 3.31
C PHE A 132 -12.09 5.54 2.26
N ARG A 133 -11.77 5.36 0.97
CA ARG A 133 -12.70 5.64 -0.14
C ARG A 133 -13.91 4.69 -0.12
N ARG A 134 -13.73 3.41 0.21
CA ARG A 134 -14.83 2.45 0.39
C ARG A 134 -15.72 2.84 1.57
N GLY A 135 -15.12 3.19 2.70
CA GLY A 135 -15.85 3.65 3.89
C GLY A 135 -16.69 4.89 3.60
N ALA A 136 -16.14 5.86 2.87
CA ALA A 136 -16.88 7.05 2.45
C ALA A 136 -18.04 6.73 1.48
N ALA A 137 -17.84 5.79 0.55
CA ALA A 137 -18.90 5.33 -0.36
C ALA A 137 -20.04 4.63 0.41
N ARG A 138 -19.70 3.72 1.33
CA ARG A 138 -20.66 3.00 2.18
C ARG A 138 -21.42 3.92 3.12
N GLU A 139 -20.74 4.91 3.70
CA GLU A 139 -21.39 5.94 4.51
C GLU A 139 -22.46 6.68 3.70
N ALA A 140 -22.17 7.02 2.44
CA ALA A 140 -23.10 7.68 1.54
C ALA A 140 -24.26 6.77 1.07
N LEU A 141 -24.02 5.46 0.97
CA LEU A 141 -25.05 4.45 0.68
C LEU A 141 -25.92 4.10 1.89
N GLY A 142 -25.55 4.55 3.09
CA GLY A 142 -26.26 4.26 4.34
C GLY A 142 -25.80 2.99 5.05
N ASP A 143 -24.81 2.27 4.51
CA ASP A 143 -24.15 1.16 5.21
C ASP A 143 -23.14 1.71 6.23
N LEU A 144 -23.67 2.21 7.34
CA LEU A 144 -22.88 2.81 8.41
C LEU A 144 -21.97 1.78 9.11
N GLU A 145 -22.41 0.52 9.21
CA GLU A 145 -21.65 -0.51 9.89
C GLU A 145 -20.45 -0.97 9.06
N GLY A 146 -20.63 -1.17 7.75
CA GLY A 146 -19.55 -1.44 6.81
C GLY A 146 -18.56 -0.26 6.72
N ALA A 147 -19.07 0.98 6.70
CA ALA A 147 -18.23 2.17 6.74
C ALA A 147 -17.40 2.26 8.02
N ARG A 148 -17.98 1.93 9.18
CA ARG A 148 -17.27 1.90 10.47
C ARG A 148 -16.07 0.95 10.44
N GLN A 149 -16.25 -0.26 9.91
CA GLN A 149 -15.18 -1.25 9.79
C GLN A 149 -14.05 -0.76 8.89
N ASP A 150 -14.39 -0.11 7.78
CA ASP A 150 -13.42 0.44 6.85
C ASP A 150 -12.57 1.54 7.49
N PHE A 151 -13.19 2.50 8.21
CA PHE A 151 -12.43 3.55 8.90
C PHE A 151 -11.57 3.02 10.04
N ILE A 152 -12.03 2.00 10.77
CA ILE A 152 -11.18 1.32 11.77
C ILE A 152 -9.95 0.69 11.09
N GLY A 153 -10.12 0.07 9.91
CA GLY A 153 -9.01 -0.48 9.13
C GLY A 153 -8.00 0.58 8.68
N VAL A 154 -8.47 1.77 8.32
CA VAL A 154 -7.61 2.93 8.01
C VAL A 154 -6.79 3.32 9.23
N ILE A 155 -7.43 3.51 10.39
CA ILE A 155 -6.78 3.93 11.64
C ILE A 155 -5.78 2.87 12.13
N ALA A 156 -6.09 1.58 11.95
CA ALA A 156 -5.17 0.49 12.26
C ALA A 156 -3.90 0.52 11.40
N SER A 157 -4.00 1.01 10.16
CA SER A 157 -2.85 1.14 9.26
C SER A 157 -2.09 2.45 9.48
N ASN A 158 -2.82 3.55 9.70
CA ASN A 158 -2.29 4.88 9.94
C ASN A 158 -3.11 5.56 11.05
N PHE A 159 -2.63 5.44 12.28
CA PHE A 159 -3.33 5.97 13.45
C PHE A 159 -3.40 7.50 13.47
N MET A 160 -2.53 8.19 12.73
CA MET A 160 -2.49 9.66 12.65
C MET A 160 -3.46 10.23 11.59
N ASN A 161 -4.25 9.40 10.92
CA ASN A 161 -5.19 9.85 9.92
C ASN A 161 -6.42 10.53 10.57
N CYS A 162 -6.35 11.85 10.76
CA CYS A 162 -7.44 12.64 11.35
C CYS A 162 -8.75 12.52 10.56
N GLU A 163 -8.70 12.46 9.23
CA GLU A 163 -9.91 12.34 8.39
C GLU A 163 -10.69 11.06 8.71
N ALA A 164 -9.98 9.95 8.92
CA ALA A 164 -10.58 8.66 9.27
C ALA A 164 -11.15 8.67 10.70
N GLN A 165 -10.47 9.31 11.65
CA GLN A 165 -10.95 9.46 13.02
C GLN A 165 -12.24 10.31 13.09
N ASP A 166 -12.27 11.42 12.35
CA ASP A 166 -13.45 12.29 12.25
C ASP A 166 -14.62 11.58 11.59
N ALA A 167 -14.35 10.81 10.52
CA ALA A 167 -15.35 9.99 9.86
C ALA A 167 -15.93 8.91 10.76
N LEU A 168 -15.06 8.21 11.53
CA LEU A 168 -15.49 7.20 12.48
C LEU A 168 -16.38 7.79 13.58
N SER A 169 -15.99 8.94 14.14
CA SER A 169 -16.75 9.62 15.19
C SER A 169 -18.14 10.04 14.70
N ARG A 170 -18.23 10.59 13.48
CA ARG A 170 -19.50 10.96 12.83
C ARG A 170 -20.41 9.75 12.63
N ILE A 171 -19.86 8.62 12.19
CA ILE A 171 -20.62 7.38 11.98
C ILE A 171 -21.13 6.81 13.30
N GLN A 172 -20.29 6.78 14.33
CA GLN A 172 -20.68 6.31 15.66
C GLN A 172 -21.85 7.14 16.22
N GLU A 173 -21.84 8.46 16.03
CA GLU A 173 -22.95 9.30 16.45
C GLU A 173 -24.24 8.98 15.68
N ARG A 174 -24.15 8.76 14.36
CA ARG A 174 -25.30 8.37 13.54
C ARG A 174 -25.86 7.01 13.96
N LEU A 175 -25.01 6.02 14.17
CA LEU A 175 -25.41 4.69 14.64
C LEU A 175 -26.10 4.77 16.02
N ARG A 176 -25.58 5.59 16.93
CA ARG A 176 -26.22 5.83 18.24
C ARG A 176 -27.62 6.45 18.09
N LYS A 177 -27.80 7.37 17.16
CA LYS A 177 -29.11 8.01 16.88
C LYS A 177 -30.09 7.07 16.17
N GLN A 178 -29.59 6.06 15.45
CA GLN A 178 -30.40 5.08 14.72
C GLN A 178 -30.81 3.88 15.57
N GLY A 179 -30.37 3.77 16.82
CA GLY A 179 -30.76 2.66 17.70
C GLY A 179 -31.72 3.06 18.81
N PRO A 180 -32.55 2.11 19.27
CA PRO A 180 -33.54 1.33 18.51
C PRO A 180 -34.80 2.13 18.16
#